data_AF-A0A3P8TCF1-F1
#
_entry.id   AF-A0A3P8TCF1-F1
#
_cell.length_a   1.000
_cell.length_b   1.000
_cell.length_c   1.000
_cell.angle_alpha   90.00
_cell.angle_beta   90.00
_cell.angle_gamma   90.00
#
_symmetry.space_group_name_H-M   'P 1'
#
loop_
_entity.id
_entity.type
_entity.pdbx_description
1 polymer ?
#
loop_
_entity_poly.entity_id
_entity_poly.type
_entity_poly.pdbx_seq_one_letter_code
_entity_poly.pdbx_strand_id
1 'polypeptide(L)'
;HFTLKMVTMEPSLKIADVSQTKKTDTELLKVLKESISKLLEGRPNKMSVANLAEGAHHCDILIDEESDNCQSAWNNANNITERVKTTSEFKDKHLPSQGHIWKALSWVETEHWRLRKVGKGNTENYRKSLQKKEKQLRGKQQIFEIPAGMVSFIHGMVTSEVQRYYFLKWLEIKLDNVCRHQLSALQDQYQELSQKSPKDTEKIAELDKQISVCSLRMEHFFRECGQLYECASYLPEYTRQRKTTEQLPALCAQMLLDGFPLEFVDGDAANIPMKWTAAVLTELHHILHSKTKLKVITVIGAENSGKSTLLNTMFGLRFAVSKGTCTRGAFMQLISINSKVRKELGCDCILIIDTEGLKPHPMAQDDHSHERDKEVASLAVALSDVAVVSVSNSREEDILELVLHAFTRLKDVGKKPLCHFVHINTPAVSAAERKKRDKELVEQLEEMIQNDDEMKKANIAELSDVMQFNINNCNWYIPPVWHGVPPMAPVSVGYSEKALALKKQLIKDLKKCPKRGDMMDFIEWVDRFWKAL
;
A
#
# COMPACT_ATOMS: atom_id res chain seq x y z
N HIS A 1 17.16 2.05 40.23
CA HIS A 1 15.78 2.50 39.92
C HIS A 1 15.84 3.86 39.22
N PHE A 2 15.82 3.86 37.89
CA PHE A 2 15.72 5.09 37.11
C PHE A 2 14.24 5.48 37.01
N THR A 3 13.75 6.29 37.94
CA THR A 3 12.43 6.92 37.81
C THR A 3 12.58 8.20 36.98
N LEU A 4 11.80 8.32 35.91
CA LEU A 4 11.69 9.52 35.03
C LEU A 4 11.52 10.86 35.78
N LYS A 5 11.18 10.83 37.08
CA LYS A 5 11.15 11.98 37.99
C LYS A 5 12.49 12.74 38.11
N MET A 6 13.64 12.13 37.80
CA MET A 6 14.94 12.80 37.98
C MET A 6 15.30 13.79 36.86
N VAL A 7 14.51 13.89 35.78
CA VAL A 7 14.80 14.78 34.63
C VAL A 7 13.80 15.95 34.51
N THR A 8 12.89 16.13 35.47
CA THR A 8 12.08 17.34 35.52
C THR A 8 12.92 18.50 36.03
N MET A 9 13.62 19.19 35.12
CA MET A 9 13.95 20.59 35.34
C MET A 9 12.63 21.33 35.50
N GLU A 10 12.34 21.87 36.69
CA GLU A 10 11.27 22.85 36.82
C GLU A 10 11.56 23.99 35.84
N PRO A 11 10.73 24.21 34.82
CA PRO A 11 10.98 25.30 33.92
C PRO A 11 10.78 26.58 34.74
N SER A 12 11.82 27.39 34.89
CA SER A 12 11.76 28.71 35.49
C SER A 12 10.98 29.64 34.55
N LEU A 13 9.66 29.46 34.51
CA LEU A 13 8.74 30.26 33.71
C LEU A 13 8.43 31.54 34.48
N LYS A 14 8.84 32.69 33.93
CA LYS A 14 8.30 33.97 34.39
C LYS A 14 6.83 34.01 34.00
N ILE A 15 5.95 33.98 35.00
CA ILE A 15 4.51 34.13 34.79
C ILE A 15 4.26 35.57 34.33
N ALA A 16 3.81 35.72 33.09
CA ALA A 16 3.28 36.97 32.58
C ALA A 16 1.76 36.86 32.54
N ASP A 17 1.05 37.75 33.23
CA ASP A 17 -0.41 37.79 33.19
C ASP A 17 -0.86 38.36 31.83
N VAL A 18 -1.32 37.47 30.94
CA VAL A 18 -1.72 37.82 29.56
C VAL A 18 -3.20 38.23 29.50
N SER A 19 -3.96 38.07 30.59
CA SER A 19 -5.41 38.27 30.63
C SER A 19 -5.83 39.73 30.46
N GLN A 20 -4.94 40.69 30.73
CA GLN A 20 -5.31 42.10 30.79
C GLN A 20 -5.16 42.88 29.47
N THR A 21 -4.63 42.28 28.39
CA THR A 21 -4.26 43.05 27.18
C THR A 21 -4.67 42.48 25.81
N LYS A 22 -5.22 41.26 25.71
CA LYS A 22 -5.43 40.60 24.40
C LYS A 22 -6.84 40.05 24.25
N LYS A 23 -7.41 40.18 23.04
CA LYS A 23 -8.85 40.00 22.79
C LYS A 23 -9.20 38.74 21.99
N THR A 24 -8.22 38.04 21.39
CA THR A 24 -8.47 36.85 20.57
C THR A 24 -7.50 35.69 20.82
N ASP A 25 -7.95 34.46 20.60
CA ASP A 25 -7.13 33.23 20.73
C ASP A 25 -5.88 33.26 19.84
N THR A 26 -5.97 33.91 18.67
CA THR A 26 -4.88 34.06 17.70
C THR A 26 -3.74 34.93 18.23
N GLU A 27 -4.07 36.02 18.93
CA GLU A 27 -3.09 36.90 19.58
C GLU A 27 -2.37 36.19 20.72
N LEU A 28 -3.10 35.36 21.47
CA LEU A 28 -2.55 34.56 22.57
C LEU A 28 -1.62 33.46 22.05
N LEU A 29 -2.01 32.75 20.99
CA LEU A 29 -1.18 31.75 20.31
C LEU A 29 0.13 32.32 19.78
N LYS A 30 0.10 33.52 19.18
CA LYS A 30 1.30 34.19 18.66
C LYS A 30 2.30 34.46 19.79
N VAL A 31 1.82 34.97 20.91
CA VAL A 31 2.67 35.31 22.06
C VAL A 31 3.22 34.06 22.75
N LEU A 32 2.41 33.00 22.86
CA LEU A 32 2.88 31.71 23.34
C LEU A 32 4.00 31.17 22.46
N LYS A 33 3.83 31.19 21.13
CA LYS A 33 4.87 30.78 20.18
C LYS A 33 6.15 31.59 20.35
N GLU A 34 6.05 32.92 20.40
CA GLU A 34 7.21 33.81 20.61
C GLU A 34 7.92 33.55 21.96
N SER A 35 7.16 33.31 23.02
CA SER A 35 7.71 33.04 24.36
C SER A 35 8.40 31.69 24.43
N ILE A 36 7.79 30.65 23.85
CA ILE A 36 8.38 29.31 23.75
C ILE A 36 9.64 29.37 22.89
N SER A 37 9.63 30.05 21.74
CA SER A 37 10.81 30.21 20.89
C SER A 37 11.96 30.88 21.63
N LYS A 38 11.71 32.01 22.32
CA LYS A 38 12.74 32.68 23.13
C LYS A 38 13.29 31.79 24.25
N LEU A 39 12.43 31.00 24.90
CA LEU A 39 12.83 30.04 25.93
C LEU A 39 13.72 28.93 25.36
N LEU A 40 13.40 28.43 24.16
CA LEU A 40 14.18 27.40 23.47
C LEU A 40 15.49 27.95 22.88
N GLU A 41 15.52 29.21 22.45
CA GLU A 41 16.73 29.91 21.97
C GLU A 41 17.76 30.09 23.10
N GLY A 42 17.32 30.48 24.30
CA GLY A 42 18.18 30.75 25.46
C GLY A 42 18.69 29.53 26.23
N ARG A 43 18.39 28.30 25.80
CA ARG A 43 18.90 27.07 26.46
C ARG A 43 20.29 26.69 25.90
N PRO A 44 21.35 26.69 26.73
CA PRO A 44 22.70 26.35 26.29
C PRO A 44 22.89 24.85 26.02
N ASN A 45 22.09 23.99 26.66
CA ASN A 45 22.24 22.54 26.57
C ASN A 45 21.35 21.95 25.47
N LYS A 46 21.65 22.27 24.21
CA LYS A 46 21.07 21.57 23.06
C LYS A 46 21.98 20.41 22.70
N MET A 47 21.45 19.19 22.74
CA MET A 47 22.14 17.98 22.34
C MET A 47 21.27 17.23 21.34
N SER A 48 21.88 16.70 20.28
CA SER A 48 21.16 15.81 19.36
C SER A 48 20.82 14.51 20.07
N VAL A 49 19.78 13.81 19.60
CA VAL A 49 19.45 12.46 20.12
C VAL A 49 20.65 11.52 19.96
N ALA A 50 21.39 11.64 18.85
CA ALA A 50 22.62 10.88 18.63
C ALA A 50 23.69 11.15 19.69
N ASN A 51 23.90 12.42 20.09
CA ASN A 51 24.89 12.77 21.11
C ASN A 51 24.42 12.39 22.53
N LEU A 52 23.12 12.10 22.73
CA LEU A 52 22.61 11.55 24.00
C LEU A 52 22.96 10.06 24.18
N ALA A 53 23.49 9.40 23.16
CA ALA A 53 23.93 8.00 23.23
C ALA A 53 24.91 7.76 24.40
N GLU A 54 25.90 8.64 24.57
CA GLU A 54 26.87 8.55 25.66
C GLU A 54 26.18 8.60 27.05
N GLY A 55 25.15 9.44 27.20
CA GLY A 55 24.35 9.50 28.42
C GLY A 55 23.44 8.29 28.63
N ALA A 56 22.97 7.67 27.55
CA ALA A 56 22.12 6.48 27.59
C ALA A 56 22.86 5.27 28.17
N HIS A 57 24.15 5.12 27.90
CA HIS A 57 25.03 4.11 28.51
C HIS A 57 25.08 4.21 30.03
N HIS A 58 25.18 5.44 30.55
CA HIS A 58 25.14 5.69 32.00
C HIS A 58 23.80 5.31 32.64
N CYS A 59 22.78 5.04 31.82
CA CYS A 59 21.44 4.63 32.23
C CYS A 59 21.15 3.14 31.91
N ASP A 60 22.15 2.35 31.50
CA ASP A 60 22.01 0.96 31.05
C ASP A 60 21.04 0.79 29.86
N ILE A 61 20.91 1.83 29.02
CA ILE A 61 20.07 1.78 27.82
C ILE A 61 20.94 1.30 26.65
N LEU A 62 20.54 0.19 26.03
CA LEU A 62 21.20 -0.34 24.84
C LEU A 62 20.88 0.51 23.61
N ILE A 63 21.88 0.68 22.74
CA ILE A 63 21.81 1.50 21.54
C ILE A 63 22.03 0.63 20.31
N ASP A 64 20.97 0.46 19.51
CA ASP A 64 20.99 -0.41 18.34
C ASP A 64 22.04 0.04 17.31
N GLU A 65 22.23 1.35 17.15
CA GLU A 65 23.18 1.99 16.23
C GLU A 65 24.66 1.71 16.53
N GLU A 66 24.97 1.17 17.71
CA GLU A 66 26.33 0.76 18.06
C GLU A 66 26.65 -0.67 17.63
N SER A 67 25.64 -1.45 17.24
CA SER A 67 25.86 -2.80 16.74
C SER A 67 26.46 -2.80 15.32
N ASP A 68 27.42 -3.69 15.08
CA ASP A 68 28.04 -3.86 13.75
C ASP A 68 27.01 -4.14 12.65
N ASN A 69 25.97 -4.92 12.99
CA ASN A 69 24.87 -5.20 12.07
C ASN A 69 24.13 -3.92 11.64
N CYS A 70 23.81 -3.04 12.60
CA CYS A 70 23.11 -1.78 12.32
C CYS A 70 24.00 -0.80 11.55
N GLN A 71 25.27 -0.66 11.94
CA GLN A 71 26.22 0.23 11.25
C GLN A 71 26.50 -0.21 9.81
N SER A 72 26.71 -1.51 9.60
CA SER A 72 26.93 -2.04 8.26
C SER A 72 25.69 -1.89 7.38
N ALA A 73 24.50 -2.15 7.94
CA ALA A 73 23.23 -1.90 7.26
C ALA A 73 23.04 -0.41 6.89
N TRP A 74 23.39 0.50 7.80
CA TRP A 74 23.34 1.95 7.56
C TRP A 74 24.29 2.38 6.43
N ASN A 75 25.52 1.85 6.41
CA ASN A 75 26.47 2.10 5.32
C ASN A 75 25.94 1.61 3.97
N ASN A 76 25.31 0.43 3.93
CA ASN A 76 24.69 -0.11 2.72
C ASN A 76 23.54 0.78 2.22
N ALA A 77 22.69 1.27 3.12
CA ALA A 77 21.63 2.21 2.76
C ALA A 77 22.20 3.54 2.24
N ASN A 78 23.26 4.07 2.87
CA ASN A 78 23.93 5.29 2.42
C ASN A 78 24.51 5.19 1.02
N ASN A 79 25.17 4.09 0.71
CA ASN A 79 25.76 3.84 -0.61
C ASN A 79 24.73 3.93 -1.75
N ILE A 80 23.45 3.74 -1.44
CA ILE A 80 22.33 3.94 -2.36
C ILE A 80 21.90 5.41 -2.35
N THR A 81 21.59 5.96 -1.17
CA THR A 81 20.98 7.29 -1.07
C THR A 81 21.92 8.43 -1.45
N GLU A 82 23.24 8.27 -1.30
CA GLU A 82 24.24 9.25 -1.76
C GLU A 82 24.26 9.41 -3.28
N ARG A 83 23.73 8.43 -4.02
CA ARG A 83 23.58 8.50 -5.48
C ARG A 83 22.35 9.31 -5.92
N VAL A 84 21.44 9.63 -4.99
CA VAL A 84 20.20 10.34 -5.29
C VAL A 84 20.47 11.85 -5.36
N LYS A 85 20.72 12.37 -6.56
CA LYS A 85 20.77 13.82 -6.81
C LYS A 85 19.35 14.40 -6.94
N THR A 86 18.58 13.79 -7.83
CA THR A 86 17.14 13.99 -7.98
C THR A 86 16.51 12.60 -8.10
N THR A 87 15.26 12.44 -7.66
CA THR A 87 14.59 11.13 -7.71
C THR A 87 14.34 10.68 -9.15
N SER A 88 14.00 11.60 -10.06
CA SER A 88 13.79 11.30 -11.47
C SER A 88 15.06 10.78 -12.12
N GLU A 89 16.20 11.46 -11.95
CA GLU A 89 17.47 10.98 -12.51
C GLU A 89 17.90 9.65 -11.90
N PHE A 90 17.65 9.45 -10.60
CA PHE A 90 17.95 8.20 -9.95
C PHE A 90 17.13 7.06 -10.56
N LYS A 91 15.81 7.25 -10.73
CA LYS A 91 14.93 6.27 -11.38
C LYS A 91 15.42 5.93 -12.79
N ASP A 92 15.72 6.93 -13.61
CA ASP A 92 16.16 6.70 -14.99
C ASP A 92 17.50 5.95 -15.09
N LYS A 93 18.45 6.24 -14.18
CA LYS A 93 19.81 5.66 -14.21
C LYS A 93 19.92 4.33 -13.47
N HIS A 94 19.21 4.18 -12.36
CA HIS A 94 19.37 3.05 -11.44
C HIS A 94 18.17 2.09 -11.43
N LEU A 95 17.02 2.49 -11.97
CA LEU A 95 15.81 1.69 -12.06
C LEU A 95 15.20 1.70 -13.49
N PRO A 96 16.01 1.46 -14.55
CA PRO A 96 15.58 1.67 -15.93
C PRO A 96 14.54 0.65 -16.42
N SER A 97 14.51 -0.55 -15.85
CA SER A 97 13.73 -1.68 -16.37
C SER A 97 12.23 -1.51 -16.14
N GLN A 98 11.83 -0.77 -15.10
CA GLN A 98 10.43 -0.45 -14.79
C GLN A 98 9.90 0.83 -15.46
N GLY A 99 10.69 1.48 -16.31
CA GLY A 99 10.33 2.73 -16.98
C GLY A 99 9.39 2.56 -18.18
N HIS A 100 9.58 3.39 -19.21
CA HIS A 100 8.72 3.43 -20.40
C HIS A 100 8.62 2.08 -21.16
N ILE A 101 9.67 1.25 -21.13
CA ILE A 101 9.67 -0.07 -21.78
C ILE A 101 8.67 -0.99 -21.09
N TRP A 102 8.63 -0.98 -19.75
CA TRP A 102 7.67 -1.79 -18.99
C TRP A 102 6.23 -1.33 -19.24
N LYS A 103 5.95 -0.03 -19.25
CA LYS A 103 4.62 0.49 -19.62
C LYS A 103 4.17 0.03 -21.02
N ALA A 104 5.09 0.05 -21.98
CA ALA A 104 4.81 -0.43 -23.34
C ALA A 104 4.59 -1.95 -23.39
N LEU A 105 5.34 -2.73 -22.60
CA LEU A 105 5.17 -4.17 -22.48
C LEU A 105 3.83 -4.51 -21.84
N SER A 106 3.49 -3.86 -20.72
CA SER A 106 2.20 -4.02 -20.05
C SER A 106 1.02 -3.79 -20.99
N TRP A 107 1.09 -2.76 -21.83
CA TRP A 107 0.08 -2.54 -22.85
C TRP A 107 -0.01 -3.69 -23.86
N VAL A 108 1.13 -4.20 -24.34
CA VAL A 108 1.17 -5.31 -25.31
C VAL A 108 0.65 -6.60 -24.70
N GLU A 109 1.05 -6.91 -23.47
CA GLU A 109 0.59 -8.05 -22.70
C GLU A 109 -0.93 -7.96 -22.53
N THR A 110 -1.46 -6.86 -21.99
CA THR A 110 -2.92 -6.71 -21.82
C THR A 110 -3.70 -6.81 -23.12
N GLU A 111 -3.17 -6.27 -24.21
CA GLU A 111 -3.81 -6.35 -25.52
C GLU A 111 -3.83 -7.79 -26.10
N HIS A 112 -2.94 -8.69 -25.66
CA HIS A 112 -2.93 -10.08 -26.13
C HIS A 112 -4.21 -10.85 -25.81
N TRP A 113 -4.79 -10.62 -24.64
CA TRP A 113 -6.03 -11.25 -24.22
C TRP A 113 -7.26 -10.38 -24.46
N ARG A 114 -7.16 -9.05 -24.31
CA ARG A 114 -8.31 -8.15 -24.51
C ARG A 114 -8.65 -7.87 -25.97
N LEU A 115 -7.65 -7.86 -26.87
CA LEU A 115 -7.83 -7.67 -28.31
C LEU A 115 -8.66 -6.42 -28.70
N ARG A 116 -8.56 -5.33 -27.94
CA ARG A 116 -9.39 -4.12 -28.08
C ARG A 116 -9.24 -3.47 -29.45
N LYS A 117 -8.06 -3.56 -30.07
CA LYS A 117 -7.72 -2.93 -31.36
C LYS A 117 -7.68 -3.89 -32.55
N VAL A 118 -8.23 -5.10 -32.42
CA VAL A 118 -8.28 -6.08 -33.53
C VAL A 118 -9.11 -5.60 -34.73
N GLY A 119 -10.15 -4.78 -34.47
CA GLY A 119 -11.08 -4.29 -35.49
C GLY A 119 -11.72 -5.43 -36.29
N LYS A 120 -11.78 -5.28 -37.62
CA LYS A 120 -12.24 -6.34 -38.55
C LYS A 120 -11.11 -7.29 -39.00
N GLY A 121 -9.93 -7.20 -38.39
CA GLY A 121 -8.75 -7.98 -38.77
C GLY A 121 -8.78 -9.42 -38.27
N ASN A 122 -7.85 -10.24 -38.77
CA ASN A 122 -7.65 -11.61 -38.26
C ASN A 122 -6.96 -11.56 -36.88
N THR A 123 -7.64 -12.09 -35.87
CA THR A 123 -7.18 -12.18 -34.48
C THR A 123 -5.81 -12.86 -34.33
N GLU A 124 -5.55 -13.92 -35.08
CA GLU A 124 -4.31 -14.68 -34.98
C GLU A 124 -3.12 -13.88 -35.52
N ASN A 125 -3.31 -13.19 -36.66
CA ASN A 125 -2.28 -12.31 -37.22
C ASN A 125 -1.99 -11.13 -36.29
N TYR A 126 -3.03 -10.58 -35.66
CA TYR A 126 -2.86 -9.51 -34.68
C TYR A 126 -2.07 -9.99 -33.46
N ARG A 127 -2.40 -11.16 -32.89
CA ARG A 127 -1.63 -11.76 -31.80
C ARG A 127 -0.17 -12.03 -32.18
N LYS A 128 0.11 -12.53 -33.38
CA LYS A 128 1.50 -12.70 -33.87
C LYS A 128 2.24 -11.36 -33.93
N SER A 129 1.57 -10.28 -34.34
CA SER A 129 2.16 -8.95 -34.38
C SER A 129 2.52 -8.42 -32.98
N LEU A 130 1.65 -8.66 -32.00
CA LEU A 130 1.88 -8.30 -30.59
C LEU A 130 3.04 -9.10 -29.99
N GLN A 131 3.13 -10.41 -30.24
CA GLN A 131 4.26 -11.26 -29.83
C GLN A 131 5.60 -10.74 -30.38
N LYS A 132 5.61 -10.32 -31.65
CA LYS A 132 6.82 -9.72 -32.26
C LYS A 132 7.20 -8.41 -31.56
N LYS A 133 6.22 -7.57 -31.22
CA LYS A 133 6.43 -6.31 -30.50
C LYS A 133 6.92 -6.54 -29.07
N GLU A 134 6.34 -7.51 -28.36
CA GLU A 134 6.78 -7.94 -27.02
C GLU A 134 8.25 -8.38 -27.07
N LYS A 135 8.62 -9.26 -28.00
CA LYS A 135 10.01 -9.72 -28.17
C LYS A 135 10.98 -8.58 -28.46
N GLN A 136 10.59 -7.59 -29.27
CA GLN A 136 11.41 -6.40 -29.53
C GLN A 136 11.60 -5.55 -28.27
N LEU A 137 10.54 -5.34 -27.48
CA LEU A 137 10.60 -4.57 -26.24
C LEU A 137 11.43 -5.28 -25.17
N ARG A 138 11.26 -6.61 -25.00
CA ARG A 138 12.12 -7.42 -24.12
C ARG A 138 13.58 -7.37 -24.56
N GLY A 139 13.85 -7.43 -25.87
CA GLY A 139 15.21 -7.25 -26.40
C GLY A 139 15.83 -5.89 -26.03
N LYS A 140 15.04 -4.80 -25.98
CA LYS A 140 15.50 -3.51 -25.48
C LYS A 140 15.77 -3.52 -23.98
N GLN A 141 14.92 -4.18 -23.21
CA GLN A 141 15.07 -4.31 -21.75
C GLN A 141 16.33 -5.13 -21.38
N GLN A 142 16.68 -6.14 -22.19
CA GLN A 142 17.84 -7.03 -21.99
C GLN A 142 19.20 -6.32 -22.17
N ILE A 143 19.21 -5.16 -22.83
CA ILE A 143 20.43 -4.35 -23.01
C ILE A 143 20.86 -3.70 -21.68
N PHE A 144 19.93 -3.52 -20.74
CA PHE A 144 20.27 -2.92 -19.45
C PHE A 144 21.11 -3.88 -18.61
N GLU A 145 22.28 -3.42 -18.21
CA GLU A 145 23.06 -4.05 -17.15
C GLU A 145 22.45 -3.69 -15.78
N ILE A 146 22.68 -4.53 -14.77
CA ILE A 146 22.23 -4.26 -13.40
C ILE A 146 22.96 -3.01 -12.89
N PRO A 147 22.27 -1.89 -12.63
CA PRO A 147 22.92 -0.64 -12.25
C PRO A 147 23.55 -0.73 -10.86
N ALA A 148 24.56 0.11 -10.59
CA ALA A 148 25.27 0.12 -9.30
C ALA A 148 24.35 0.29 -8.08
N GLY A 149 23.28 1.10 -8.19
CA GLY A 149 22.28 1.24 -7.14
C GLY A 149 21.53 -0.07 -6.83
N MET A 150 21.20 -0.85 -7.86
CA MET A 150 20.59 -2.17 -7.70
C MET A 150 21.57 -3.21 -7.18
N VAL A 151 22.84 -3.15 -7.58
CA VAL A 151 23.88 -4.00 -7.00
C VAL A 151 23.99 -3.77 -5.49
N SER A 152 24.05 -2.50 -5.05
CA SER A 152 24.06 -2.15 -3.62
C SER A 152 22.77 -2.60 -2.91
N PHE A 153 21.61 -2.46 -3.57
CA PHE A 153 20.34 -2.91 -3.01
C PHE A 153 20.30 -4.43 -2.79
N ILE A 154 20.63 -5.21 -3.82
CA ILE A 154 20.69 -6.67 -3.75
C ILE A 154 21.72 -7.10 -2.69
N HIS A 155 22.88 -6.44 -2.63
CA HIS A 155 23.88 -6.72 -1.61
C HIS A 155 23.32 -6.55 -0.19
N GLY A 156 22.57 -5.47 0.08
CA GLY A 156 21.90 -5.26 1.36
C GLY A 156 20.85 -6.33 1.69
N MET A 157 20.18 -6.89 0.67
CA MET A 157 19.17 -7.94 0.85
C MET A 157 19.78 -9.33 1.14
N VAL A 158 20.98 -9.63 0.66
CA VAL A 158 21.64 -10.95 0.83
C VAL A 158 22.38 -11.07 2.17
N THR A 159 22.11 -10.16 3.11
CA THR A 159 22.72 -10.13 4.44
C THR A 159 22.01 -11.04 5.45
N SER A 160 22.55 -11.14 6.67
CA SER A 160 21.90 -11.85 7.78
C SER A 160 20.49 -11.28 8.05
N GLU A 161 19.59 -12.07 8.64
CA GLU A 161 18.22 -11.62 8.93
C GLU A 161 18.18 -10.28 9.68
N VAL A 162 18.95 -10.16 10.75
CA VAL A 162 19.03 -8.93 11.57
C VAL A 162 19.56 -7.76 10.75
N GLN A 163 20.64 -7.95 10.00
CA GLN A 163 21.23 -6.89 9.19
C GLN A 163 20.30 -6.45 8.05
N ARG A 164 19.59 -7.40 7.41
CA ARG A 164 18.59 -7.12 6.37
C ARG A 164 17.44 -6.26 6.92
N TYR A 165 16.95 -6.56 8.12
CA TYR A 165 15.94 -5.74 8.79
C TYR A 165 16.41 -4.30 9.00
N TYR A 166 17.62 -4.12 9.55
CA TYR A 166 18.20 -2.79 9.71
C TYR A 166 18.38 -2.09 8.35
N PHE A 167 18.85 -2.80 7.34
CA PHE A 167 19.12 -2.22 6.01
C PHE A 167 17.84 -1.67 5.39
N LEU A 168 16.77 -2.48 5.37
CA LEU A 168 15.49 -2.07 4.81
C LEU A 168 14.87 -0.91 5.58
N LYS A 169 14.96 -0.91 6.92
CA LYS A 169 14.49 0.21 7.75
C LYS A 169 15.30 1.48 7.52
N TRP A 170 16.62 1.39 7.45
CA TRP A 170 17.46 2.54 7.16
C TRP A 170 17.20 3.10 5.77
N LEU A 171 17.06 2.22 4.77
CA LEU A 171 16.75 2.62 3.41
C LEU A 171 15.41 3.36 3.34
N GLU A 172 14.35 2.83 3.96
CA GLU A 172 13.05 3.50 4.06
C GLU A 172 13.18 4.92 4.64
N ILE A 173 13.79 5.05 5.83
CA ILE A 173 13.97 6.34 6.51
C ILE A 173 14.80 7.30 5.65
N LYS A 174 15.86 6.83 5.00
CA LYS A 174 16.75 7.65 4.18
C LYS A 174 16.05 8.12 2.91
N LEU A 175 15.33 7.24 2.22
CA LEU A 175 14.54 7.60 1.05
C LEU A 175 13.47 8.64 1.39
N ASP A 176 12.74 8.44 2.48
CA ASP A 176 11.74 9.39 2.97
C ASP A 176 12.36 10.77 3.25
N ASN A 177 13.55 10.81 3.86
CA ASN A 177 14.26 12.05 4.13
C ASN A 177 14.71 12.76 2.84
N VAL A 178 15.24 12.03 1.86
CA VAL A 178 15.67 12.60 0.57
C VAL A 178 14.47 13.15 -0.21
N CYS A 179 13.36 12.40 -0.24
CA CYS A 179 12.15 12.81 -0.95
C CYS A 179 11.41 13.96 -0.26
N ARG A 180 11.48 14.09 1.07
CA ARG A 180 10.74 15.10 1.84
C ARG A 180 10.94 16.52 1.32
N HIS A 181 12.18 16.89 0.96
CA HIS A 181 12.49 18.24 0.50
C HIS A 181 11.82 18.60 -0.83
N GLN A 182 11.68 17.64 -1.74
CA GLN A 182 11.05 17.85 -3.05
C GLN A 182 9.53 17.70 -2.97
N LEU A 183 9.05 16.77 -2.14
CA LEU A 183 7.63 16.43 -2.03
C LEU A 183 6.84 17.41 -1.18
N SER A 184 7.40 18.02 -0.13
CA SER A 184 6.61 18.83 0.81
C SER A 184 5.89 19.99 0.12
N ALA A 185 6.60 20.75 -0.73
CA ALA A 185 6.03 21.88 -1.45
C ALA A 185 4.93 21.45 -2.43
N LEU A 186 5.14 20.32 -3.14
CA LEU A 186 4.16 19.78 -4.08
C LEU A 186 2.92 19.24 -3.36
N GLN A 187 3.10 18.58 -2.22
CA GLN A 187 2.02 18.06 -1.39
C GLN A 187 1.18 19.18 -0.77
N ASP A 188 1.81 20.25 -0.31
CA ASP A 188 1.11 21.42 0.23
C ASP A 188 0.25 22.09 -0.86
N GLN A 189 0.81 22.27 -2.07
CA GLN A 189 0.07 22.79 -3.22
C GLN A 189 -1.09 21.87 -3.63
N TYR A 190 -0.86 20.56 -3.66
CA TYR A 190 -1.88 19.58 -3.97
C TYR A 190 -3.03 19.62 -2.95
N GLN A 191 -2.71 19.68 -1.65
CA GLN A 191 -3.71 19.76 -0.59
C GLN A 191 -4.52 21.06 -0.68
N GLU A 192 -3.86 22.19 -0.90
CA GLU A 192 -4.51 23.49 -1.02
C GLU A 192 -5.47 23.53 -2.22
N LEU A 193 -5.02 23.07 -3.39
CA LEU A 193 -5.84 22.99 -4.60
C LEU A 193 -7.01 22.01 -4.45
N SER A 194 -6.76 20.84 -3.88
CA SER A 194 -7.79 19.82 -3.65
C SER A 194 -8.89 20.32 -2.70
N GLN A 195 -8.56 21.19 -1.74
CA GLN A 195 -9.52 21.75 -0.80
C GLN A 195 -10.25 22.98 -1.35
N LYS A 196 -9.53 23.91 -1.99
CA LYS A 196 -10.09 25.20 -2.45
C LYS A 196 -10.78 25.09 -3.81
N SER A 197 -10.24 24.27 -4.70
CA SER A 197 -10.65 24.18 -6.10
C SER A 197 -10.70 22.73 -6.58
N PRO A 198 -11.56 21.86 -5.99
CA PRO A 198 -11.65 20.45 -6.36
C PRO A 198 -12.07 20.20 -7.82
N LYS A 199 -12.55 21.24 -8.52
CA LYS A 199 -12.93 21.20 -9.94
C LYS A 199 -11.74 21.40 -10.89
N ASP A 200 -10.59 21.88 -10.42
CA ASP A 200 -9.35 22.06 -11.22
C ASP A 200 -8.63 20.71 -11.43
N THR A 201 -9.34 19.73 -11.98
CA THR A 201 -8.88 18.33 -12.10
C THR A 201 -7.57 18.20 -12.89
N GLU A 202 -7.36 19.00 -13.93
CA GLU A 202 -6.14 18.96 -14.75
C GLU A 202 -4.89 19.38 -13.95
N LYS A 203 -4.97 20.46 -13.16
CA LYS A 203 -3.85 20.91 -12.31
C LYS A 203 -3.55 19.92 -11.20
N ILE A 204 -4.60 19.36 -10.60
CA ILE A 204 -4.48 18.31 -9.57
C ILE A 204 -3.79 17.09 -10.16
N ALA A 205 -4.15 16.68 -11.39
CA ALA A 205 -3.53 15.56 -12.10
C ALA A 205 -2.04 15.83 -12.42
N GLU A 206 -1.71 17.05 -12.84
CA GLU A 206 -0.32 17.42 -13.13
C GLU A 206 0.54 17.45 -11.86
N LEU A 207 0.02 17.97 -10.75
CA LEU A 207 0.71 17.91 -9.46
C LEU A 207 0.88 16.47 -8.96
N ASP A 208 -0.14 15.64 -9.09
CA ASP A 208 -0.08 14.22 -8.75
C ASP A 208 1.02 13.50 -9.55
N LYS A 209 1.11 13.79 -10.85
CA LYS A 209 2.18 13.28 -11.72
C LYS A 209 3.56 13.75 -11.27
N GLN A 210 3.71 15.03 -10.93
CA GLN A 210 4.98 15.56 -10.40
C GLN A 210 5.37 14.92 -9.08
N ILE A 211 4.41 14.72 -8.18
CA ILE A 211 4.64 14.01 -6.91
C ILE A 211 5.09 12.57 -7.18
N SER A 212 4.45 11.86 -8.10
CA SER A 212 4.85 10.49 -8.49
C SER A 212 6.30 10.45 -9.02
N VAL A 213 6.68 11.39 -9.89
CA VAL A 213 8.06 11.54 -10.40
C VAL A 213 9.06 11.86 -9.27
N CYS A 214 8.67 12.73 -8.34
CA CYS A 214 9.49 13.15 -7.20
C CYS A 214 9.54 12.12 -6.06
N SER A 215 8.74 11.05 -6.12
CA SER A 215 8.75 9.98 -5.13
C SER A 215 9.86 8.97 -5.42
N LEU A 216 10.51 8.44 -4.39
CA LEU A 216 11.40 7.28 -4.48
C LEU A 216 11.25 6.52 -3.17
N ARG A 217 10.88 5.26 -3.26
CA ARG A 217 10.54 4.41 -2.11
C ARG A 217 10.93 2.97 -2.41
N MET A 218 10.91 2.11 -1.38
CA MET A 218 11.40 0.73 -1.47
C MET A 218 10.70 -0.10 -2.55
N GLU A 219 9.41 0.11 -2.81
CA GLU A 219 8.65 -0.64 -3.82
C GLU A 219 9.24 -0.48 -5.22
N HIS A 220 9.83 0.67 -5.55
CA HIS A 220 10.51 0.87 -6.82
C HIS A 220 11.72 -0.07 -6.98
N PHE A 221 12.44 -0.36 -5.90
CA PHE A 221 13.56 -1.32 -5.96
C PHE A 221 13.05 -2.76 -6.14
N PHE A 222 11.97 -3.14 -5.45
CA PHE A 222 11.34 -4.45 -5.65
C PHE A 222 10.78 -4.63 -7.05
N ARG A 223 10.16 -3.58 -7.60
CA ARG A 223 9.67 -3.57 -8.97
C ARG A 223 10.81 -3.74 -9.98
N GLU A 224 11.96 -3.12 -9.75
CA GLU A 224 13.15 -3.33 -10.59
C GLU A 224 13.65 -4.77 -10.52
N CYS A 225 13.70 -5.38 -9.32
CA CYS A 225 14.02 -6.81 -9.17
C CYS A 225 13.08 -7.69 -10.01
N GLY A 226 11.78 -7.40 -9.96
CA GLY A 226 10.79 -8.12 -10.76
C GLY A 226 11.02 -7.97 -12.26
N GLN A 227 11.29 -6.76 -12.74
CA GLN A 227 11.57 -6.53 -14.16
C GLN A 227 12.89 -7.17 -14.62
N LEU A 228 13.92 -7.16 -13.79
CA LEU A 228 15.19 -7.85 -14.07
C LEU A 228 14.98 -9.36 -14.19
N TYR A 229 14.19 -9.95 -13.30
CA TYR A 229 13.83 -11.38 -13.35
C TYR A 229 12.98 -11.72 -14.57
N GLU A 230 11.91 -10.97 -14.83
CA GLU A 230 11.04 -11.13 -16.00
C GLU A 230 11.84 -11.07 -17.31
N CYS A 231 12.69 -10.07 -17.43
CA CYS A 231 13.58 -9.87 -18.57
C CYS A 231 14.54 -11.06 -18.78
N ALA A 232 15.18 -11.51 -17.70
CA ALA A 232 16.13 -12.61 -17.72
C ALA A 232 15.49 -13.97 -18.03
N SER A 233 14.19 -14.15 -17.74
CA SER A 233 13.46 -15.39 -18.05
C SER A 233 13.43 -15.74 -19.55
N TYR A 234 13.64 -14.75 -20.43
CA TYR A 234 13.71 -14.94 -21.88
C TYR A 234 15.13 -15.25 -22.39
N LEU A 235 16.13 -15.24 -21.52
CA LEU A 235 17.51 -15.53 -21.86
C LEU A 235 17.84 -17.01 -21.62
N PRO A 236 18.82 -17.58 -22.35
CA PRO A 236 19.31 -18.93 -22.08
C PRO A 236 19.83 -19.10 -20.64
N GLU A 237 19.65 -20.29 -20.07
CA GLU A 237 20.02 -20.63 -18.68
C GLU A 237 21.48 -20.33 -18.32
N TYR A 238 22.40 -20.48 -19.27
CA TYR A 238 23.82 -20.26 -19.03
C TYR A 238 24.22 -18.77 -18.98
N THR A 239 23.32 -17.83 -19.29
CA THR A 239 23.64 -16.39 -19.31
C THR A 239 23.91 -15.85 -17.91
N ARG A 240 24.90 -14.95 -17.80
CA ARG A 240 25.28 -14.33 -16.52
C ARG A 240 24.14 -13.53 -15.90
N GLN A 241 23.36 -12.82 -16.71
CA GLN A 241 22.21 -12.05 -16.25
C GLN A 241 21.18 -12.95 -15.58
N ARG A 242 20.82 -14.09 -16.21
CA ARG A 242 19.92 -15.09 -15.61
C ARG A 242 20.48 -15.58 -14.29
N LYS A 243 21.73 -16.07 -14.23
CA LYS A 243 22.41 -16.51 -13.00
C LYS A 243 22.39 -15.51 -11.85
N THR A 244 22.45 -14.22 -12.17
CA THR A 244 22.47 -13.16 -11.15
C THR A 244 21.06 -12.85 -10.63
N THR A 245 20.01 -13.11 -11.42
CA THR A 245 18.62 -12.78 -11.06
C THR A 245 17.81 -13.98 -10.54
N GLU A 246 18.28 -15.22 -10.70
CA GLU A 246 17.57 -16.45 -10.27
C GLU A 246 17.24 -16.46 -8.77
N GLN A 247 18.05 -15.78 -7.96
CA GLN A 247 17.91 -15.74 -6.50
C GLN A 247 16.91 -14.67 -6.03
N LEU A 248 16.55 -13.71 -6.88
CA LEU A 248 15.69 -12.59 -6.51
C LEU A 248 14.31 -13.03 -6.01
N PRO A 249 13.63 -14.02 -6.62
CA PRO A 249 12.35 -14.49 -6.11
C PRO A 249 12.44 -15.04 -4.68
N ALA A 250 13.49 -15.81 -4.37
CA ALA A 250 13.70 -16.39 -3.04
C ALA A 250 13.98 -15.31 -1.99
N LEU A 251 14.77 -14.29 -2.34
CA LEU A 251 15.01 -13.13 -1.46
C LEU A 251 13.72 -12.37 -1.17
N CYS A 252 12.90 -12.10 -2.19
CA CYS A 252 11.63 -11.42 -2.00
C CYS A 252 10.59 -12.27 -1.26
N ALA A 253 10.61 -13.59 -1.43
CA ALA A 253 9.79 -14.52 -0.64
C ALA A 253 10.18 -14.46 0.84
N GLN A 254 11.48 -14.45 1.16
CA GLN A 254 11.96 -14.25 2.52
C GLN A 254 11.52 -12.89 3.07
N MET A 255 11.55 -11.82 2.27
CA MET A 255 11.07 -10.51 2.70
C MET A 255 9.58 -10.46 3.02
N LEU A 256 8.76 -11.18 2.25
CA LEU A 256 7.34 -11.34 2.56
C LEU A 256 7.13 -12.03 3.92
N LEU A 257 7.94 -13.05 4.23
CA LEU A 257 7.95 -13.71 5.55
C LEU A 257 8.41 -12.78 6.66
N ASP A 258 9.40 -11.94 6.37
CA ASP A 258 9.95 -10.94 7.29
C ASP A 258 8.95 -9.79 7.57
N GLY A 259 7.82 -9.75 6.86
CA GLY A 259 6.75 -8.78 7.06
C GLY A 259 6.91 -7.49 6.26
N PHE A 260 7.60 -7.54 5.12
CA PHE A 260 7.64 -6.44 4.16
C PHE A 260 6.59 -6.64 3.07
N PRO A 261 5.85 -5.59 2.66
CA PRO A 261 4.86 -5.70 1.61
C PRO A 261 5.51 -5.88 0.23
N LEU A 262 4.88 -6.69 -0.63
CA LEU A 262 5.26 -6.85 -2.03
C LEU A 262 4.16 -6.29 -2.94
N GLU A 263 4.55 -5.41 -3.87
CA GLU A 263 3.68 -5.02 -4.97
C GLU A 263 3.54 -6.16 -5.97
N PHE A 264 2.31 -6.54 -6.29
CA PHE A 264 2.05 -7.55 -7.32
C PHE A 264 1.20 -7.02 -8.46
N VAL A 265 0.38 -6.01 -8.22
CA VAL A 265 -0.19 -5.21 -9.31
C VAL A 265 0.54 -3.88 -9.32
N ASP A 266 1.39 -3.68 -10.32
CA ASP A 266 2.03 -2.39 -10.56
C ASP A 266 1.00 -1.48 -11.21
N GLY A 267 0.56 -0.43 -10.53
CA GLY A 267 -0.41 0.51 -11.11
C GLY A 267 0.21 1.67 -11.90
N ASP A 268 1.54 1.85 -11.93
CA ASP A 268 2.17 2.76 -12.89
C ASP A 268 2.10 2.19 -14.30
N ALA A 269 2.24 0.87 -14.43
CA ALA A 269 2.10 0.15 -15.69
C ALA A 269 0.74 -0.56 -15.85
N ALA A 270 -0.02 -0.67 -14.76
CA ALA A 270 -1.31 -1.36 -14.64
C ALA A 270 -1.28 -2.79 -15.17
N ASN A 271 -0.33 -3.56 -14.65
CA ASN A 271 -0.15 -4.95 -15.01
C ASN A 271 0.47 -5.74 -13.87
N ILE A 272 0.34 -7.05 -13.95
CA ILE A 272 0.98 -7.99 -13.04
C ILE A 272 2.17 -8.59 -13.77
N PRO A 273 3.42 -8.43 -13.28
CA PRO A 273 4.54 -9.21 -13.77
C PRO A 273 4.33 -10.67 -13.30
N MET A 274 3.61 -11.45 -14.11
CA MET A 274 3.08 -12.75 -13.70
C MET A 274 4.16 -13.78 -13.44
N LYS A 275 5.28 -13.80 -14.18
CA LYS A 275 6.36 -14.77 -13.91
C LYS A 275 7.09 -14.41 -12.63
N TRP A 276 7.32 -13.12 -12.38
CA TRP A 276 7.88 -12.64 -11.12
C TRP A 276 6.99 -13.00 -9.94
N THR A 277 5.71 -12.64 -10.01
CA THR A 277 4.74 -12.88 -8.93
C THR A 277 4.60 -14.37 -8.64
N ALA A 278 4.48 -15.20 -9.69
CA ALA A 278 4.42 -16.65 -9.55
C ALA A 278 5.71 -17.23 -8.96
N ALA A 279 6.89 -16.76 -9.39
CA ALA A 279 8.16 -17.24 -8.85
C ALA A 279 8.33 -16.92 -7.36
N VAL A 280 8.03 -15.68 -6.95
CA VAL A 280 8.12 -15.28 -5.53
C VAL A 280 7.16 -16.11 -4.67
N LEU A 281 5.93 -16.30 -5.11
CA LEU A 281 4.94 -17.09 -4.37
C LEU A 281 5.27 -18.59 -4.38
N THR A 282 5.91 -19.11 -5.43
CA THR A 282 6.38 -20.50 -5.47
C THR A 282 7.52 -20.72 -4.47
N GLU A 283 8.50 -19.80 -4.42
CA GLU A 283 9.56 -19.83 -3.41
C GLU A 283 8.99 -19.74 -1.99
N LEU A 284 8.03 -18.85 -1.78
CA LEU A 284 7.35 -18.70 -0.49
C LEU A 284 6.61 -19.99 -0.09
N HIS A 285 5.95 -20.65 -1.05
CA HIS A 285 5.31 -21.94 -0.85
C HIS A 285 6.30 -23.02 -0.42
N HIS A 286 7.50 -23.05 -1.01
CA HIS A 286 8.57 -23.98 -0.64
C HIS A 286 9.14 -23.70 0.75
N ILE A 287 9.42 -22.43 1.08
CA ILE A 287 9.90 -22.04 2.41
C ILE A 287 8.90 -22.44 3.50
N LEU A 288 7.60 -22.39 3.19
CA LEU A 288 6.52 -22.78 4.10
C LEU A 288 6.16 -24.29 4.06
N HIS A 289 7.02 -25.14 3.46
CA HIS A 289 6.88 -26.60 3.39
C HIS A 289 5.71 -27.14 2.52
N SER A 290 5.36 -26.43 1.45
CA SER A 290 4.57 -26.91 0.31
C SER A 290 3.15 -27.46 0.58
N LYS A 291 2.51 -27.12 1.73
CA LYS A 291 1.10 -27.47 2.04
C LYS A 291 0.40 -26.41 2.90
N THR A 292 0.74 -25.15 2.65
CA THR A 292 0.30 -24.01 3.46
C THR A 292 -1.13 -23.61 3.11
N LYS A 293 -2.07 -23.85 4.01
CA LYS A 293 -3.46 -23.39 3.81
C LYS A 293 -3.51 -21.87 3.92
N LEU A 294 -3.99 -21.23 2.86
CA LEU A 294 -4.05 -19.78 2.76
C LEU A 294 -5.45 -19.24 3.04
N LYS A 295 -5.51 -18.09 3.71
CA LYS A 295 -6.69 -17.22 3.79
C LYS A 295 -6.31 -15.83 3.33
N VAL A 296 -7.24 -15.10 2.72
CA VAL A 296 -6.95 -13.76 2.18
C VAL A 296 -7.96 -12.75 2.72
N ILE A 297 -7.45 -11.66 3.28
CA ILE A 297 -8.23 -10.46 3.60
C ILE A 297 -7.79 -9.36 2.64
N THR A 298 -8.74 -8.71 1.99
CA THR A 298 -8.48 -7.54 1.15
C THR A 298 -9.13 -6.31 1.76
N VAL A 299 -8.53 -5.12 1.60
CA VAL A 299 -9.21 -3.84 1.80
C VAL A 299 -9.31 -3.07 0.48
N ILE A 300 -10.48 -2.52 0.19
CA ILE A 300 -10.74 -1.63 -0.96
C ILE A 300 -11.43 -0.35 -0.50
N GLY A 301 -11.37 0.70 -1.30
CA GLY A 301 -12.06 1.97 -1.04
C GLY A 301 -11.29 3.18 -1.57
N ALA A 302 -11.91 4.36 -1.46
CA ALA A 302 -11.37 5.60 -2.01
C ALA A 302 -9.95 5.93 -1.52
N GLU A 303 -9.24 6.73 -2.30
CA GLU A 303 -7.95 7.31 -1.91
C GLU A 303 -8.04 8.10 -0.61
N ASN A 304 -6.99 8.01 0.21
CA ASN A 304 -6.87 8.73 1.47
C ASN A 304 -7.98 8.42 2.51
N SER A 305 -8.69 7.30 2.36
CA SER A 305 -9.75 6.89 3.31
C SER A 305 -9.23 6.27 4.62
N GLY A 306 -7.92 5.96 4.71
CA GLY A 306 -7.31 5.39 5.91
C GLY A 306 -7.24 3.85 5.94
N LYS A 307 -7.37 3.19 4.77
CA LYS A 307 -7.28 1.73 4.59
C LYS A 307 -6.02 1.12 5.20
N SER A 308 -4.85 1.56 4.72
CA SER A 308 -3.54 1.07 5.15
C SER A 308 -3.31 1.38 6.63
N THR A 309 -3.75 2.55 7.12
CA THR A 309 -3.72 2.87 8.56
C THR A 309 -4.54 1.89 9.40
N LEU A 310 -5.74 1.53 8.94
CA LEU A 310 -6.62 0.59 9.62
C LEU A 310 -6.01 -0.82 9.62
N LEU A 311 -5.50 -1.29 8.48
CA LEU A 311 -4.81 -2.58 8.38
C LEU A 311 -3.57 -2.65 9.28
N ASN A 312 -2.72 -1.62 9.25
CA ASN A 312 -1.53 -1.52 10.10
C ASN A 312 -1.93 -1.54 11.58
N THR A 313 -3.01 -0.85 11.97
CA THR A 313 -3.51 -0.85 13.36
C THR A 313 -4.06 -2.21 13.77
N MET A 314 -4.83 -2.87 12.91
CA MET A 314 -5.44 -4.17 13.23
C MET A 314 -4.39 -5.27 13.32
N PHE A 315 -3.43 -5.30 12.41
CA PHE A 315 -2.57 -6.48 12.21
C PHE A 315 -1.08 -6.21 12.47
N GLY A 316 -0.67 -4.98 12.76
CA GLY A 316 0.75 -4.64 12.96
C GLY A 316 1.56 -4.66 11.65
N LEU A 317 0.90 -4.33 10.53
CA LEU A 317 1.47 -4.39 9.18
C LEU A 317 2.28 -3.14 8.84
N ARG A 318 2.91 -3.17 7.67
CA ARG A 318 3.86 -2.14 7.20
C ARG A 318 3.47 -1.56 5.85
N PHE A 319 2.18 -1.52 5.53
CA PHE A 319 1.72 -0.82 4.34
C PHE A 319 2.03 0.66 4.44
N ALA A 320 2.42 1.28 3.33
CA ALA A 320 2.75 2.70 3.30
C ALA A 320 1.53 3.56 3.66
N VAL A 321 1.73 4.60 4.48
CA VAL A 321 0.67 5.53 4.90
C VAL A 321 1.12 6.95 4.62
N SER A 322 0.77 7.48 3.44
CA SER A 322 1.15 8.86 3.07
C SER A 322 0.10 9.49 2.18
N LYS A 323 -0.27 10.75 2.47
CA LYS A 323 -1.23 11.50 1.63
C LYS A 323 -0.56 11.93 0.32
N GLY A 324 -1.21 11.68 -0.81
CA GLY A 324 -0.79 12.19 -2.12
C GLY A 324 0.48 11.56 -2.71
N THR A 325 0.93 10.40 -2.22
CA THR A 325 2.07 9.63 -2.77
C THR A 325 1.72 8.16 -2.93
N CYS A 326 0.42 7.85 -2.90
CA CYS A 326 -0.03 6.50 -3.05
C CYS A 326 0.22 6.09 -4.51
N THR A 327 1.08 5.08 -4.69
CA THR A 327 1.41 4.50 -6.00
C THR A 327 0.34 3.51 -6.36
N ARG A 328 -0.20 3.67 -7.57
CA ARG A 328 -1.33 2.89 -8.06
C ARG A 328 -0.97 1.41 -7.95
N GLY A 329 -1.90 0.55 -7.57
CA GLY A 329 -1.65 -0.89 -7.54
C GLY A 329 -2.26 -1.64 -6.36
N ALA A 330 -1.73 -2.84 -6.14
CA ALA A 330 -2.08 -3.69 -5.01
C ALA A 330 -0.84 -4.33 -4.40
N PHE A 331 -0.80 -4.31 -3.08
CA PHE A 331 0.30 -4.80 -2.27
C PHE A 331 -0.18 -5.95 -1.40
N MET A 332 0.65 -6.98 -1.27
CA MET A 332 0.38 -8.10 -0.38
C MET A 332 1.39 -8.14 0.77
N GLN A 333 0.93 -8.51 1.96
CA GLN A 333 1.79 -8.82 3.11
C GLN A 333 1.31 -10.11 3.78
N LEU A 334 2.24 -10.98 4.15
CA LEU A 334 1.92 -12.27 4.77
C LEU A 334 1.94 -12.18 6.30
N ILE A 335 0.97 -12.82 6.94
CA ILE A 335 0.95 -13.09 8.38
C ILE A 335 1.05 -14.60 8.58
N SER A 336 2.19 -15.05 9.11
CA SER A 336 2.40 -16.44 9.51
C SER A 336 1.67 -16.77 10.81
N ILE A 337 0.87 -17.83 10.81
CA ILE A 337 0.07 -18.21 11.98
C ILE A 337 0.88 -19.14 12.89
N ASN A 338 0.90 -18.82 14.18
CA ASN A 338 1.53 -19.65 15.21
C ASN A 338 0.90 -21.04 15.25
N SER A 339 1.71 -22.10 15.39
CA SER A 339 1.27 -23.50 15.40
C SER A 339 0.12 -23.81 16.37
N LYS A 340 0.03 -23.08 17.49
CA LYS A 340 -1.05 -23.23 18.48
C LYS A 340 -2.43 -22.80 17.95
N VAL A 341 -2.46 -21.83 17.03
CA VAL A 341 -3.71 -21.20 16.54
C VAL A 341 -4.10 -21.71 15.15
N ARG A 342 -3.17 -22.35 14.42
CA ARG A 342 -3.42 -22.91 13.08
C ARG A 342 -4.64 -23.83 13.02
N LYS A 343 -4.79 -24.72 14.02
CA LYS A 343 -5.94 -25.64 14.09
C LYS A 343 -7.27 -24.91 14.24
N GLU A 344 -7.28 -23.81 15.00
CA GLU A 344 -8.47 -23.03 15.26
C GLU A 344 -8.87 -22.15 14.06
N LEU A 345 -7.87 -21.61 13.34
CA LEU A 345 -8.11 -20.80 12.14
C LEU A 345 -8.33 -21.63 10.87
N GLY A 346 -7.88 -22.89 10.88
CA GLY A 346 -7.93 -23.77 9.71
C GLY A 346 -6.97 -23.35 8.59
N CYS A 347 -6.04 -22.43 8.86
CA CYS A 347 -5.03 -21.94 7.91
C CYS A 347 -3.64 -21.82 8.56
N ASP A 348 -2.61 -21.82 7.72
CA ASP A 348 -1.21 -21.68 8.11
C ASP A 348 -0.73 -20.22 7.97
N CYS A 349 -1.31 -19.49 7.02
CA CYS A 349 -1.00 -18.08 6.76
C CYS A 349 -2.27 -17.29 6.41
N ILE A 350 -2.22 -15.99 6.69
CA ILE A 350 -3.19 -15.02 6.19
C ILE A 350 -2.44 -14.05 5.28
N LEU A 351 -2.88 -13.92 4.03
CA LEU A 351 -2.41 -12.88 3.12
C LEU A 351 -3.32 -11.67 3.26
N ILE A 352 -2.72 -10.51 3.51
CA ILE A 352 -3.43 -9.23 3.53
C ILE A 352 -3.13 -8.52 2.23
N ILE A 353 -4.16 -8.11 1.51
CA ILE A 353 -4.05 -7.32 0.28
C ILE A 353 -4.55 -5.90 0.58
N ASP A 354 -3.66 -4.93 0.44
CA ASP A 354 -3.98 -3.51 0.46
C ASP A 354 -4.04 -3.03 -0.99
N THR A 355 -5.23 -2.63 -1.46
CA THR A 355 -5.32 -1.90 -2.72
C THR A 355 -5.09 -0.44 -2.46
N GLU A 356 -4.44 0.21 -3.40
CA GLU A 356 -4.26 1.64 -3.30
C GLU A 356 -5.61 2.40 -3.44
N GLY A 357 -5.60 3.70 -3.20
CA GLY A 357 -6.76 4.55 -3.30
C GLY A 357 -7.34 4.65 -4.69
N LEU A 358 -8.61 4.33 -4.84
CA LEU A 358 -9.26 4.34 -6.14
C LEU A 358 -9.74 5.77 -6.45
N LYS A 359 -9.40 6.29 -7.62
CA LYS A 359 -9.76 7.67 -8.04
C LYS A 359 -11.09 7.62 -8.82
N PRO A 360 -12.17 8.22 -8.31
CA PRO A 360 -13.49 8.03 -8.90
C PRO A 360 -13.84 8.99 -10.06
N HIS A 361 -13.02 10.00 -10.36
CA HIS A 361 -13.35 11.02 -11.36
C HIS A 361 -12.47 10.94 -12.61
N PRO A 362 -13.02 11.11 -13.83
CA PRO A 362 -12.28 11.15 -15.08
C PRO A 362 -11.27 12.29 -15.08
N MET A 363 -10.05 12.03 -14.59
CA MET A 363 -8.92 12.90 -14.87
C MET A 363 -8.68 12.81 -16.37
N ALA A 364 -8.95 13.92 -17.06
CA ALA A 364 -8.81 14.05 -18.50
C ALA A 364 -7.36 13.73 -18.91
N GLN A 365 -7.12 12.48 -19.29
CA GLN A 365 -6.06 12.05 -20.18
C GLN A 365 -6.42 10.67 -20.74
N ASP A 366 -6.17 10.52 -22.02
CA ASP A 366 -6.74 9.59 -23.00
C ASP A 366 -6.33 8.10 -22.82
N ASP A 367 -6.31 7.59 -21.59
CA ASP A 367 -5.49 6.40 -21.26
C ASP A 367 -6.15 5.47 -20.22
N HIS A 368 -7.38 4.99 -20.45
CA HIS A 368 -8.07 3.90 -19.72
C HIS A 368 -7.84 3.84 -18.19
N SER A 369 -7.62 4.96 -17.50
CA SER A 369 -7.09 4.99 -16.13
C SER A 369 -8.11 4.51 -15.10
N HIS A 370 -9.39 4.78 -15.34
CA HIS A 370 -10.51 4.40 -14.47
C HIS A 370 -10.86 2.92 -14.57
N GLU A 371 -10.76 2.34 -15.78
CA GLU A 371 -10.89 0.90 -15.97
C GLU A 371 -9.86 0.15 -15.12
N ARG A 372 -8.62 0.67 -15.06
CA ARG A 372 -7.52 0.04 -14.31
C ARG A 372 -7.77 -0.01 -12.81
N ASP A 373 -8.22 1.08 -12.21
CA ASP A 373 -8.55 1.14 -10.78
C ASP A 373 -9.67 0.14 -10.45
N LYS A 374 -10.73 0.12 -11.28
CA LYS A 374 -11.83 -0.83 -11.18
C LYS A 374 -11.34 -2.29 -11.31
N GLU A 375 -10.42 -2.58 -12.22
CA GLU A 375 -9.81 -3.91 -12.41
C GLU A 375 -8.99 -4.36 -11.20
N VAL A 376 -8.15 -3.48 -10.63
CA VAL A 376 -7.38 -3.78 -9.41
C VAL A 376 -8.30 -4.14 -8.25
N ALA A 377 -9.38 -3.37 -8.05
CA ALA A 377 -10.37 -3.66 -7.02
C ALA A 377 -11.09 -4.99 -7.29
N SER A 378 -11.50 -5.23 -8.55
CA SER A 378 -12.13 -6.48 -8.98
C SER A 378 -11.25 -7.69 -8.67
N LEU A 379 -9.97 -7.63 -9.05
CA LEU A 379 -9.00 -8.67 -8.78
C LEU A 379 -8.83 -8.91 -7.28
N ALA A 380 -8.62 -7.85 -6.50
CA ALA A 380 -8.34 -7.96 -5.08
C ALA A 380 -9.54 -8.54 -4.30
N VAL A 381 -10.76 -8.18 -4.70
CA VAL A 381 -12.00 -8.76 -4.16
C VAL A 381 -12.17 -10.21 -4.60
N ALA A 382 -11.93 -10.54 -5.87
CA ALA A 382 -12.01 -11.91 -6.39
C ALA A 382 -11.03 -12.86 -5.68
N LEU A 383 -9.87 -12.32 -5.32
CA LEU A 383 -8.86 -13.00 -4.54
C LEU A 383 -9.12 -12.98 -3.03
N SER A 384 -10.26 -12.51 -2.51
CA SER A 384 -10.48 -12.42 -1.06
C SER A 384 -11.37 -13.55 -0.51
N ASP A 385 -11.11 -13.98 0.72
CA ASP A 385 -12.10 -14.71 1.54
C ASP A 385 -13.00 -13.72 2.27
N VAL A 386 -12.40 -12.62 2.73
CA VAL A 386 -13.06 -11.50 3.40
C VAL A 386 -12.59 -10.19 2.77
N ALA A 387 -13.53 -9.33 2.39
CA ALA A 387 -13.27 -8.01 1.82
C ALA A 387 -13.72 -6.91 2.79
N VAL A 388 -12.85 -5.95 3.06
CA VAL A 388 -13.14 -4.76 3.86
C VAL A 388 -13.33 -3.59 2.90
N VAL A 389 -14.53 -3.03 2.85
CA VAL A 389 -14.88 -1.88 2.02
C VAL A 389 -14.84 -0.63 2.87
N SER A 390 -13.83 0.22 2.67
CA SER A 390 -13.71 1.49 3.35
C SER A 390 -14.60 2.54 2.70
N VAL A 391 -15.64 2.96 3.41
CA VAL A 391 -16.60 3.99 2.99
C VAL A 391 -16.22 5.33 3.61
N SER A 392 -16.17 6.38 2.79
CA SER A 392 -15.95 7.77 3.24
C SER A 392 -17.16 8.64 2.97
N ASN A 393 -17.56 9.46 3.94
CA ASN A 393 -18.80 10.28 3.89
C ASN A 393 -18.89 11.24 2.70
N SER A 394 -17.78 11.61 2.07
CA SER A 394 -17.76 12.56 0.95
C SER A 394 -17.91 11.92 -0.43
N ARG A 395 -17.79 10.59 -0.53
CA ARG A 395 -17.68 9.85 -1.81
C ARG A 395 -18.29 8.45 -1.70
N GLU A 396 -19.43 8.34 -1.05
CA GLU A 396 -20.09 7.06 -0.79
C GLU A 396 -20.54 6.40 -2.10
N GLU A 397 -21.30 7.11 -2.94
CA GLU A 397 -21.82 6.62 -4.23
C GLU A 397 -20.71 6.06 -5.15
N ASP A 398 -19.61 6.81 -5.30
CA ASP A 398 -18.45 6.41 -6.10
C ASP A 398 -17.83 5.07 -5.64
N ILE A 399 -17.75 4.87 -4.32
CA ILE A 399 -17.20 3.65 -3.72
C ILE A 399 -18.17 2.49 -3.92
N LEU A 400 -19.48 2.74 -3.82
CA LEU A 400 -20.49 1.72 -4.05
C LEU A 400 -20.53 1.29 -5.52
N GLU A 401 -20.41 2.21 -6.48
CA GLU A 401 -20.34 1.88 -7.90
C GLU A 401 -19.11 1.02 -8.22
N LEU A 402 -17.96 1.38 -7.65
CA LEU A 402 -16.73 0.61 -7.74
C LEU A 402 -16.89 -0.80 -7.16
N VAL A 403 -17.45 -0.91 -5.96
CA VAL A 403 -17.76 -2.16 -5.27
C VAL A 403 -18.60 -3.01 -6.21
N LEU A 404 -19.72 -2.48 -6.69
CA LEU A 404 -20.62 -3.17 -7.60
C LEU A 404 -19.92 -3.59 -8.89
N HIS A 405 -19.12 -2.72 -9.51
CA HIS A 405 -18.32 -3.09 -10.68
C HIS A 405 -17.35 -4.23 -10.37
N ALA A 406 -16.63 -4.18 -9.24
CA ALA A 406 -15.75 -5.27 -8.81
C ALA A 406 -16.50 -6.59 -8.64
N PHE A 407 -17.74 -6.51 -8.15
CA PHE A 407 -18.62 -7.63 -7.86
C PHE A 407 -19.29 -8.23 -9.10
N THR A 408 -19.61 -7.44 -10.15
CA THR A 408 -20.12 -7.98 -11.44
C THR A 408 -19.20 -9.06 -12.01
N ARG A 409 -17.89 -8.78 -11.98
CA ARG A 409 -16.84 -9.63 -12.56
C ARG A 409 -16.62 -10.92 -11.76
N LEU A 410 -17.14 -11.01 -10.53
CA LEU A 410 -17.02 -12.22 -9.70
C LEU A 410 -17.99 -13.32 -10.09
N LYS A 411 -19.09 -12.99 -10.77
CA LYS A 411 -20.10 -13.99 -11.09
C LYS A 411 -19.57 -15.05 -12.07
N ASP A 412 -18.79 -14.63 -13.06
CA ASP A 412 -18.09 -15.51 -14.01
C ASP A 412 -17.08 -16.44 -13.33
N VAL A 413 -16.69 -16.09 -12.10
CA VAL A 413 -15.69 -16.76 -11.28
C VAL A 413 -16.32 -17.65 -10.18
N GLY A 414 -17.59 -17.44 -9.84
CA GLY A 414 -18.33 -18.26 -8.87
C GLY A 414 -17.89 -18.11 -7.41
N LYS A 415 -17.23 -17.01 -7.04
CA LYS A 415 -16.80 -16.73 -5.66
C LYS A 415 -17.59 -15.56 -5.06
N LYS A 416 -17.97 -15.70 -3.79
CA LYS A 416 -18.67 -14.66 -3.01
C LYS A 416 -17.91 -14.39 -1.71
N PRO A 417 -17.05 -13.37 -1.64
CA PRO A 417 -16.34 -13.04 -0.41
C PRO A 417 -17.29 -12.53 0.66
N LEU A 418 -16.90 -12.64 1.93
CA LEU A 418 -17.63 -11.97 3.01
C LEU A 418 -17.20 -10.51 3.10
N CYS A 419 -18.16 -9.60 2.99
CA CYS A 419 -17.88 -8.17 2.97
C CYS A 419 -18.16 -7.50 4.32
N HIS A 420 -17.29 -6.57 4.70
CA HIS A 420 -17.49 -5.64 5.81
C HIS A 420 -17.39 -4.20 5.31
N PHE A 421 -18.42 -3.38 5.52
CA PHE A 421 -18.37 -1.95 5.23
C PHE A 421 -17.88 -1.19 6.46
N VAL A 422 -16.86 -0.38 6.28
CA VAL A 422 -16.19 0.35 7.34
C VAL A 422 -16.24 1.84 7.04
N HIS A 423 -17.07 2.56 7.77
CA HIS A 423 -17.19 4.01 7.71
C HIS A 423 -16.10 4.64 8.59
N ILE A 424 -15.02 5.09 7.96
CA ILE A 424 -13.85 5.68 8.64
C ILE A 424 -14.09 7.18 8.89
N ASN A 425 -13.51 7.72 9.97
CA ASN A 425 -13.66 9.12 10.40
C ASN A 425 -15.12 9.50 10.71
N THR A 426 -15.93 8.53 11.14
CA THR A 426 -17.32 8.81 11.51
C THR A 426 -17.41 9.05 13.01
N PRO A 427 -17.89 10.23 13.47
CA PRO A 427 -18.10 10.48 14.88
C PRO A 427 -19.10 9.48 15.48
N ALA A 428 -19.06 9.32 16.81
CA ALA A 428 -19.95 8.40 17.49
C ALA A 428 -21.42 8.76 17.20
N VAL A 429 -22.16 7.80 16.65
CA VAL A 429 -23.58 7.96 16.33
C VAL A 429 -24.47 7.14 17.24
N SER A 430 -25.72 7.59 17.41
CA SER A 430 -26.71 6.84 18.16
C SER A 430 -27.00 5.47 17.51
N ALA A 431 -27.57 4.54 18.28
CA ALA A 431 -27.94 3.23 17.75
C ALA A 431 -29.04 3.32 16.67
N ALA A 432 -29.96 4.28 16.82
CA ALA A 432 -31.04 4.51 15.87
C ALA A 432 -30.53 5.02 14.52
N GLU A 433 -29.61 6.00 14.53
CA GLU A 433 -29.01 6.55 13.31
C GLU A 433 -28.12 5.52 12.60
N ARG A 434 -27.40 4.68 13.36
CA ARG A 434 -26.63 3.57 12.78
C ARG A 434 -27.53 2.60 12.03
N LYS A 435 -28.60 2.12 12.68
CA LYS A 435 -29.54 1.19 12.05
C LYS A 435 -30.20 1.78 10.80
N LYS A 436 -30.48 3.09 10.82
CA LYS A 436 -31.02 3.80 9.65
C LYS A 436 -30.01 3.80 8.50
N ARG A 437 -28.76 4.20 8.75
CA ARG A 437 -27.70 4.22 7.74
C ARG A 437 -27.35 2.85 7.20
N ASP A 438 -27.31 1.84 8.07
CA ASP A 438 -27.06 0.45 7.67
C ASP A 438 -28.11 -0.03 6.66
N LYS A 439 -29.37 0.39 6.85
CA LYS A 439 -30.47 0.07 5.95
C LYS A 439 -30.40 0.86 4.64
N GLU A 440 -30.13 2.17 4.72
CA GLU A 440 -29.99 3.05 3.54
C GLU A 440 -28.86 2.57 2.62
N LEU A 441 -27.72 2.15 3.17
CA LEU A 441 -26.59 1.60 2.40
C LEU A 441 -27.00 0.36 1.58
N VAL A 442 -27.73 -0.57 2.19
CA VAL A 442 -28.20 -1.79 1.50
C VAL A 442 -29.23 -1.44 0.44
N GLU A 443 -30.20 -0.56 0.74
CA GLU A 443 -31.21 -0.12 -0.22
C GLU A 443 -30.56 0.57 -1.44
N GLN A 444 -29.55 1.41 -1.22
CA GLN A 444 -28.79 2.05 -2.30
C GLN A 444 -28.04 1.04 -3.17
N LEU A 445 -27.35 0.07 -2.56
CA LEU A 445 -26.64 -0.98 -3.31
C LEU A 445 -27.59 -1.83 -4.15
N GLU A 446 -28.74 -2.22 -3.59
CA GLU A 446 -29.77 -2.98 -4.30
C GLU A 446 -30.38 -2.17 -5.45
N GLU A 447 -30.66 -0.88 -5.23
CA GLU A 447 -31.15 0.02 -6.28
C GLU A 447 -30.13 0.18 -7.42
N MET A 448 -28.84 0.35 -7.10
CA MET A 448 -27.78 0.42 -8.10
C MET A 448 -27.67 -0.88 -8.91
N ILE A 449 -27.78 -2.05 -8.27
CA ILE A 449 -27.80 -3.35 -8.97
C ILE A 449 -28.99 -3.43 -9.94
N GLN A 450 -30.18 -3.03 -9.49
CA GLN A 450 -31.40 -3.08 -10.29
C GLN A 450 -31.40 -2.09 -11.46
N ASN A 451 -30.64 -1.00 -11.36
CA ASN A 451 -30.55 0.01 -12.40
C ASN A 451 -29.40 -0.21 -13.38
N ASP A 452 -28.41 -1.04 -13.05
CA ASP A 452 -27.23 -1.28 -13.88
C ASP A 452 -27.48 -2.34 -14.98
N ASP A 453 -27.26 -1.97 -16.24
CA ASP A 453 -27.49 -2.83 -17.39
C ASP A 453 -26.47 -3.98 -17.52
N GLU A 454 -25.24 -3.79 -17.06
CA GLU A 454 -24.22 -4.84 -17.05
C GLU A 454 -24.52 -5.89 -15.98
N MET A 455 -25.01 -5.46 -14.80
CA MET A 455 -25.54 -6.36 -13.76
C MET A 455 -26.71 -7.21 -14.27
N LYS A 456 -27.66 -6.60 -14.98
CA LYS A 456 -28.78 -7.31 -15.60
C LYS A 456 -28.31 -8.34 -16.63
N LYS A 457 -27.37 -7.98 -17.51
CA LYS A 457 -26.77 -8.91 -18.49
C LYS A 457 -26.04 -10.06 -17.80
N ALA A 458 -25.38 -9.78 -16.68
CA ALA A 458 -24.77 -10.79 -15.84
C ALA A 458 -25.79 -11.61 -15.03
N ASN A 459 -27.10 -11.35 -15.12
CA ASN A 459 -28.16 -11.97 -14.31
C ASN A 459 -27.97 -11.77 -12.79
N ILE A 460 -27.41 -10.64 -12.37
CA ILE A 460 -27.28 -10.26 -10.95
C ILE A 460 -28.52 -9.44 -10.60
N ALA A 461 -29.32 -9.93 -9.64
CA ALA A 461 -30.59 -9.30 -9.26
C ALA A 461 -30.56 -8.72 -7.84
N GLU A 462 -29.73 -9.30 -6.97
CA GLU A 462 -29.64 -8.91 -5.57
C GLU A 462 -28.19 -8.91 -5.08
N LEU A 463 -27.91 -8.21 -3.99
CA LEU A 463 -26.55 -8.11 -3.42
C LEU A 463 -25.99 -9.48 -2.99
N SER A 464 -26.87 -10.40 -2.59
CA SER A 464 -26.51 -11.75 -2.18
C SER A 464 -25.99 -12.62 -3.35
N ASP A 465 -26.22 -12.21 -4.61
CA ASP A 465 -25.69 -12.87 -5.80
C ASP A 465 -24.18 -12.73 -5.93
N VAL A 466 -23.59 -11.66 -5.38
CA VAL A 466 -22.19 -11.31 -5.59
C VAL A 466 -21.32 -11.36 -4.34
N MET A 467 -21.91 -11.19 -3.15
CA MET A 467 -21.16 -11.19 -1.91
C MET A 467 -21.96 -11.77 -0.74
N GLN A 468 -21.24 -12.24 0.27
CA GLN A 468 -21.83 -12.56 1.57
C GLN A 468 -21.82 -11.30 2.42
N PHE A 469 -22.95 -10.94 3.00
CA PHE A 469 -23.07 -9.74 3.82
C PHE A 469 -24.16 -9.92 4.88
N ASN A 470 -23.91 -9.42 6.09
CA ASN A 470 -24.89 -9.43 7.17
C ASN A 470 -24.95 -8.05 7.83
N ILE A 471 -26.07 -7.37 7.60
CA ILE A 471 -26.32 -6.00 8.05
C ILE A 471 -26.07 -5.79 9.55
N ASN A 472 -26.24 -6.82 10.39
CA ASN A 472 -26.12 -6.69 11.85
C ASN A 472 -24.66 -6.72 12.36
N ASN A 473 -23.70 -7.22 11.57
CA ASN A 473 -22.32 -7.40 12.01
C ASN A 473 -21.25 -7.06 10.96
N CYS A 474 -21.65 -6.72 9.74
CA CYS A 474 -20.76 -6.34 8.66
C CYS A 474 -20.56 -4.82 8.54
N ASN A 475 -21.32 -3.99 9.26
CA ASN A 475 -21.16 -2.54 9.24
C ASN A 475 -20.39 -2.02 10.46
N TRP A 476 -19.37 -1.21 10.21
CA TRP A 476 -18.44 -0.72 11.22
C TRP A 476 -18.30 0.78 11.13
N TYR A 477 -18.42 1.47 12.26
CA TYR A 477 -18.25 2.91 12.36
C TYR A 477 -17.03 3.19 13.23
N ILE A 478 -15.96 3.65 12.58
CA ILE A 478 -14.67 3.88 13.24
C ILE A 478 -14.45 5.39 13.37
N PRO A 479 -14.19 5.90 14.60
CA PRO A 479 -13.94 7.32 14.82
C PRO A 479 -12.63 7.79 14.16
N PRO A 480 -12.32 9.08 14.15
CA PRO A 480 -11.03 9.57 13.66
C PRO A 480 -9.83 8.95 14.41
N VAL A 481 -8.73 8.72 13.69
CA VAL A 481 -7.47 8.17 14.24
C VAL A 481 -6.92 9.05 15.35
N TRP A 482 -7.01 10.38 15.18
CA TRP A 482 -6.45 11.36 16.10
C TRP A 482 -7.53 11.94 17.01
N HIS A 483 -7.21 12.07 18.30
CA HIS A 483 -8.04 12.78 19.25
C HIS A 483 -7.56 14.23 19.36
N GLY A 484 -7.93 15.05 18.37
CA GLY A 484 -7.50 16.45 18.23
C GLY A 484 -6.83 16.72 16.89
N VAL A 485 -6.00 17.78 16.84
CA VAL A 485 -5.31 18.22 15.62
C VAL A 485 -3.84 17.76 15.65
N PRO A 486 -3.38 16.93 14.69
CA PRO A 486 -1.97 16.57 14.52
C PRO A 486 -1.05 17.80 14.33
N PRO A 487 0.27 17.70 14.61
CA PRO A 487 1.04 16.48 14.89
C PRO A 487 1.06 16.05 16.36
N MET A 488 0.60 16.90 17.29
CA MET A 488 0.68 16.63 18.74
C MET A 488 -0.55 15.91 19.30
N ALA A 489 -1.57 15.62 18.47
CA ALA A 489 -2.76 14.91 18.89
C ALA A 489 -2.44 13.44 19.24
N PRO A 490 -2.92 12.92 20.39
CA PRO A 490 -2.79 11.51 20.71
C PRO A 490 -3.67 10.65 19.79
N VAL A 491 -3.32 9.38 19.67
CA VAL A 491 -4.18 8.39 18.99
C VAL A 491 -5.47 8.21 19.79
N SER A 492 -6.59 8.17 19.08
CA SER A 492 -7.92 7.96 19.64
C SER A 492 -8.05 6.55 20.24
N VAL A 493 -8.41 6.48 21.53
CA VAL A 493 -8.71 5.22 22.21
C VAL A 493 -9.88 4.51 21.51
N GLY A 494 -10.93 5.25 21.17
CA GLY A 494 -12.09 4.71 20.46
C GLY A 494 -11.75 4.15 19.07
N TYR A 495 -10.76 4.73 18.37
CA TYR A 495 -10.27 4.17 17.10
C TYR A 495 -9.65 2.79 17.34
N SER A 496 -8.75 2.71 18.32
CA SER A 496 -8.02 1.49 18.66
C SER A 496 -8.95 0.37 19.12
N GLU A 497 -9.95 0.69 19.97
CA GLU A 497 -10.95 -0.26 20.44
C GLU A 497 -11.82 -0.81 19.29
N LYS A 498 -12.26 0.06 18.38
CA LYS A 498 -13.07 -0.35 17.22
C LYS A 498 -12.27 -1.14 16.21
N ALA A 499 -11.03 -0.76 15.93
CA ALA A 499 -10.12 -1.54 15.08
C ALA A 499 -9.87 -2.94 15.67
N LEU A 500 -9.65 -3.05 16.98
CA LEU A 500 -9.50 -4.34 17.65
C LEU A 500 -10.77 -5.19 17.58
N ALA A 501 -11.95 -4.58 17.76
CA ALA A 501 -13.23 -5.27 17.64
C ALA A 501 -13.46 -5.78 16.20
N LEU A 502 -13.15 -4.97 15.19
CA LEU A 502 -13.20 -5.38 13.79
C LEU A 502 -12.23 -6.53 13.51
N LYS A 503 -10.98 -6.42 13.96
CA LYS A 503 -9.99 -7.51 13.85
C LYS A 503 -10.54 -8.83 14.41
N LYS A 504 -11.12 -8.81 15.61
CA LYS A 504 -11.71 -10.01 16.23
C LYS A 504 -12.85 -10.59 15.39
N GLN A 505 -13.69 -9.74 14.80
CA GLN A 505 -14.77 -10.18 13.91
C GLN A 505 -14.22 -10.79 12.61
N LEU A 506 -13.27 -10.13 11.93
CA LEU A 506 -12.65 -10.64 10.70
C LEU A 506 -12.01 -12.02 10.93
N ILE A 507 -11.31 -12.19 12.05
CA ILE A 507 -10.71 -13.47 12.43
C ILE A 507 -11.77 -14.54 12.69
N LYS A 508 -12.89 -14.19 13.33
CA LYS A 508 -14.02 -15.11 13.56
C LYS A 508 -14.66 -15.54 12.25
N ASP A 509 -14.77 -14.63 11.29
CA ASP A 509 -15.42 -14.92 10.01
C ASP A 509 -14.52 -15.70 9.05
N LEU A 510 -13.21 -15.43 9.05
CA LEU A 510 -12.23 -16.25 8.33
C LEU A 510 -12.31 -17.73 8.68
N LYS A 511 -12.63 -18.07 9.95
CA LYS A 511 -12.83 -19.46 10.40
C LYS A 511 -14.02 -20.14 9.73
N LYS A 512 -15.04 -19.38 9.33
CA LYS A 512 -16.25 -19.89 8.69
C LYS A 512 -16.10 -20.00 7.18
N CYS A 513 -15.21 -19.20 6.58
CA CYS A 513 -14.97 -19.22 5.14
C CYS A 513 -14.50 -20.61 4.69
N PRO A 514 -14.95 -21.09 3.52
CA PRO A 514 -14.59 -22.41 2.99
C PRO A 514 -13.08 -22.53 2.79
N LYS A 515 -12.57 -23.77 2.75
CA LYS A 515 -11.16 -23.99 2.45
C LYS A 515 -10.87 -23.50 1.04
N ARG A 516 -9.80 -22.70 0.94
CA ARG A 516 -9.39 -22.03 -0.29
C ARG A 516 -8.45 -22.93 -1.10
N GLY A 517 -7.45 -23.51 -0.46
CA GLY A 517 -6.37 -24.21 -1.14
C GLY A 517 -5.04 -23.71 -0.59
N ASP A 518 -3.97 -24.00 -1.29
CA ASP A 518 -2.64 -23.52 -0.95
C ASP A 518 -2.22 -22.30 -1.80
N MET A 519 -0.94 -21.97 -1.76
CA MET A 519 -0.38 -20.82 -2.46
C MET A 519 -0.29 -21.03 -3.97
N MET A 520 -0.18 -22.27 -4.45
CA MET A 520 -0.20 -22.56 -5.88
C MET A 520 -1.59 -22.33 -6.47
N ASP A 521 -2.64 -22.76 -5.76
CA ASP A 521 -4.03 -22.43 -6.12
C ASP A 521 -4.24 -20.91 -6.18
N PHE A 522 -3.61 -20.17 -5.27
CA PHE A 522 -3.65 -18.71 -5.29
C PHE A 522 -3.00 -18.11 -6.53
N ILE A 523 -1.82 -18.59 -6.94
CA ILE A 523 -1.13 -18.14 -8.17
C ILE A 523 -2.02 -18.38 -9.39
N GLU A 524 -2.63 -19.56 -9.51
CA GLU A 524 -3.52 -19.88 -10.62
C GLU A 524 -4.73 -18.94 -10.68
N TRP A 525 -5.30 -18.58 -9.54
CA TRP A 525 -6.40 -17.62 -9.51
C TRP A 525 -5.99 -16.19 -9.83
N VAL A 526 -4.80 -15.75 -9.43
CA VAL A 526 -4.28 -14.44 -9.85
C VAL A 526 -4.23 -14.39 -11.38
N ASP A 527 -3.62 -15.39 -12.01
CA ASP A 527 -3.51 -15.46 -13.47
C ASP A 527 -4.88 -15.54 -14.16
N ARG A 528 -5.75 -16.44 -13.68
CA ARG A 528 -7.08 -16.65 -14.25
C ARG A 528 -7.96 -15.41 -14.14
N PHE A 529 -7.97 -14.75 -12.98
CA PHE A 529 -8.81 -13.58 -12.78
C PHE A 529 -8.26 -12.37 -13.51
N TRP A 530 -6.93 -12.18 -13.52
CA TRP A 530 -6.33 -11.07 -14.28
C TRP A 530 -6.62 -11.14 -15.77
N LYS A 531 -6.57 -12.35 -16.38
CA LYS A 531 -6.91 -12.55 -17.79
C LYS A 531 -8.41 -12.41 -18.11
N ALA A 532 -9.27 -12.57 -17.11
CA ALA A 532 -10.72 -12.44 -17.24
C ALA A 532 -11.20 -10.98 -17.10
N LEU A 533 -10.37 -10.10 -16.55
CA LEU A 533 -10.59 -8.65 -16.42
C LEU A 533 -10.12 -7.91 -17.68
#